data_AF-A0A9D1YYB1-F1
#
_entry.id   AF-A0A9D1YYB1-F1
#
_cell.length_a   1.000
_cell.length_b   1.000
_cell.length_c   1.000
_cell.angle_alpha   90.00
_cell.angle_beta   90.00
_cell.angle_gamma   90.00
#
_symmetry.space_group_name_H-M   'P 1'
#
loop_
_entity.id
_entity.type
_entity.pdbx_description
1 polymer ?
#
loop_
_entity_poly.entity_id
_entity_poly.type
_entity_poly.pdbx_seq_one_letter_code
_entity_poly.pdbx_strand_id
1 'polypeptide(L)' 'MTEDRKPSFRDRMKPMEYLSFAAVAALFTGLVVLLTTRNWALVGIFALVAFTATLLVVATLLLSVN' A
#
# COMPACT_ATOMS: atom_id res chain seq x y z
N MET A 1 4.99 -40.38 0.24
CA MET A 1 4.16 -39.45 -0.54
C MET A 1 4.36 -38.07 0.08
N THR A 2 5.43 -37.36 -0.30
CA THR A 2 5.69 -35.99 0.18
C THR A 2 4.81 -35.07 -0.64
N GLU A 3 3.74 -34.59 -0.03
CA GLU A 3 2.78 -33.69 -0.64
C GLU A 3 3.47 -32.35 -0.92
N ASP A 4 3.73 -32.07 -2.21
CA ASP A 4 4.21 -30.78 -2.69
C ASP A 4 3.18 -29.69 -2.32
N ARG A 5 3.34 -29.04 -1.16
CA ARG A 5 2.64 -27.80 -0.83
C ARG A 5 3.19 -26.68 -1.71
N LYS A 6 2.85 -26.71 -2.99
CA LYS A 6 3.07 -25.58 -3.89
C LYS A 6 2.15 -24.46 -3.42
N PRO A 7 2.66 -23.28 -3.03
CA PRO A 7 1.83 -22.21 -2.51
C PRO A 7 0.77 -21.85 -3.55
N SER A 8 -0.50 -21.98 -3.15
CA SER A 8 -1.64 -21.65 -4.01
C SER A 8 -1.54 -20.18 -4.38
N PHE A 9 -1.89 -19.85 -5.63
CA PHE A 9 -1.89 -18.48 -6.14
C PHE A 9 -2.58 -17.49 -5.18
N ARG A 10 -3.58 -17.95 -4.43
CA ARG A 10 -4.31 -17.19 -3.41
C ARG A 10 -3.43 -16.68 -2.26
N ASP A 11 -2.41 -17.43 -1.83
CA ASP A 11 -1.49 -16.96 -0.78
C ASP A 11 -0.52 -15.89 -1.30
N ARG A 12 -0.26 -15.86 -2.61
CA ARG A 12 0.52 -14.80 -3.26
C ARG A 12 -0.31 -13.54 -3.57
N MET A 13 -1.65 -13.60 -3.41
CA MET A 13 -2.53 -12.45 -3.67
C MET A 13 -2.73 -11.54 -2.46
N LYS A 14 -2.58 -12.05 -1.22
CA LYS A 14 -2.67 -11.24 0.01
C LYS A 14 -1.73 -10.02 -0.01
N PRO A 15 -0.45 -10.13 -0.44
CA PRO A 15 0.43 -8.96 -0.58
C PRO A 15 -0.10 -7.91 -1.56
N MET A 16 -0.81 -8.34 -2.60
CA MET A 16 -1.34 -7.45 -3.64
C MET A 16 -2.51 -6.62 -3.13
N GLU A 17 -3.34 -7.17 -2.24
CA GLU A 17 -4.44 -6.43 -1.60
C GLU A 17 -3.90 -5.28 -0.75
N TYR A 18 -2.87 -5.50 0.06
CA TYR A 18 -2.25 -4.44 0.87
C TYR A 18 -1.63 -3.33 0.02
N LEU A 19 -0.98 -3.70 -1.08
CA LEU A 19 -0.43 -2.75 -2.04
C LEU A 19 -1.52 -1.88 -2.67
N SER A 20 -2.64 -2.50 -3.07
CA SER A 20 -3.77 -1.79 -3.67
C SER A 20 -4.40 -0.80 -2.69
N PHE A 21 -4.52 -1.17 -1.41
CA PHE A 21 -5.05 -0.29 -0.38
C PHE A 21 -4.15 0.93 -0.14
N ALA A 22 -2.83 0.73 -0.05
CA ALA A 22 -1.88 1.82 0.08
C ALA A 22 -1.90 2.75 -1.14
N ALA A 23 -2.05 2.22 -2.36
CA ALA A 23 -2.17 3.02 -3.57
C ALA A 23 -3.42 3.91 -3.57
N VAL A 24 -4.56 3.38 -3.12
CA VAL A 24 -5.81 4.18 -3.00
C VAL A 24 -5.66 5.28 -1.96
N ALA A 25 -5.05 4.99 -0.80
CA ALA A 25 -4.80 6.00 0.23
C ALA A 25 -3.85 7.12 -0.25
N ALA A 26 -2.81 6.74 -0.99
CA ALA A 26 -1.87 7.68 -1.60
C ALA A 26 -2.54 8.56 -2.65
N LEU A 27 -3.39 7.96 -3.50
CA LEU A 27 -4.13 8.70 -4.53
C LEU A 27 -5.11 9.69 -3.90
N PHE A 28 -5.85 9.27 -2.86
CA PHE A 28 -6.74 10.14 -2.13
C PHE A 28 -6.00 11.33 -1.50
N THR A 29 -4.87 11.06 -0.83
CA THR A 29 -4.03 12.11 -0.25
C THR A 29 -3.50 13.06 -1.32
N GLY A 30 -3.00 12.53 -2.43
CA GLY A 30 -2.54 13.32 -3.57
C GLY A 30 -3.63 14.19 -4.17
N LEU A 31 -4.86 13.67 -4.30
CA LEU A 31 -6.02 14.43 -4.77
C LEU A 31 -6.37 15.59 -3.83
N VAL A 32 -6.40 15.35 -2.52
CA VAL A 32 -6.65 16.39 -1.52
C VAL A 32 -5.58 17.49 -1.62
N VAL A 33 -4.30 17.11 -1.68
CA VAL A 33 -3.19 18.06 -1.83
C VAL A 33 -3.28 18.83 -3.15
N LEU A 34 -3.68 18.18 -4.24
CA LEU A 34 -3.84 18.81 -5.55
C LEU A 34 -4.96 19.85 -5.51
N LEU A 35 -6.10 19.52 -4.91
CA LEU A 35 -7.25 20.41 -4.81
C LEU A 35 -6.97 21.60 -3.88
N THR A 36 -6.14 21.40 -2.86
CA THR A 36 -5.83 22.42 -1.84
C THR A 36 -4.71 23.35 -2.27
N THR A 37 -3.64 22.82 -2.85
CA THR A 37 -2.41 23.57 -3.14
C THR A 37 -2.23 23.93 -4.61
N ARG A 38 -2.90 23.20 -5.52
CA ARG A 38 -2.72 23.28 -6.98
C ARG A 38 -1.26 23.16 -7.43
N ASN A 39 -0.39 22.58 -6.60
CA ASN A 39 1.04 22.42 -6.87
C ASN A 39 1.41 20.95 -7.07
N TRP A 40 1.75 20.59 -8.31
CA TRP A 40 2.08 19.21 -8.69
C TRP A 40 3.32 18.63 -7.97
N ALA A 41 4.29 19.46 -7.60
CA ALA A 41 5.46 18.99 -6.86
C ALA A 41 5.06 18.52 -5.45
N LEU A 42 4.20 19.29 -4.77
CA LEU A 42 3.67 18.90 -3.45
C LEU A 42 2.81 17.65 -3.55
N VAL A 43 1.98 17.52 -4.59
CA VAL A 43 1.15 16.33 -4.82
C VAL A 43 1.99 15.06 -4.88
N GLY A 44 3.07 15.06 -5.68
CA GLY A 44 3.94 13.89 -5.82
C GLY A 44 4.61 13.51 -4.50
N ILE A 45 5.13 14.50 -3.76
CA ILE A 45 5.81 14.27 -2.47
C ILE A 45 4.83 13.70 -1.44
N PHE A 46 3.67 14.34 -1.25
CA PHE A 46 2.70 13.90 -0.25
C PHE A 46 2.05 12.56 -0.61
N ALA A 47 1.78 12.30 -1.88
CA ALA A 47 1.28 11.00 -2.32
C ALA A 47 2.30 9.88 -2.04
N LEU A 48 3.59 10.11 -2.34
CA LEU A 48 4.64 9.12 -2.09
C LEU A 48 4.87 8.86 -0.59
N VAL A 49 4.85 9.93 0.22
CA VAL A 49 4.95 9.82 1.68
C VAL A 49 3.76 9.06 2.25
N ALA A 50 2.53 9.39 1.82
CA ALA A 50 1.32 8.69 2.26
C ALA A 50 1.34 7.20 1.87
N PHE A 51 1.71 6.89 0.63
CA PHE A 51 1.86 5.51 0.15
C PHE A 51 2.81 4.71 1.04
N THR A 52 4.01 5.25 1.25
CA THR A 52 5.05 4.59 2.04
C THR A 52 4.62 4.45 3.50
N ALA A 53 4.03 5.50 4.10
CA ALA A 53 3.53 5.45 5.46
C ALA A 53 2.43 4.39 5.63
N THR A 54 1.47 4.30 4.69
CA THR A 54 0.43 3.26 4.73
C THR A 54 1.02 1.87 4.59
N LEU A 55 1.97 1.64 3.69
CA LEU A 55 2.65 0.36 3.58
C LEU A 55 3.39 0.00 4.86
N LEU A 56 4.08 0.95 5.49
CA LEU A 56 4.79 0.72 6.75
C LEU A 56 3.81 0.36 7.87
N VAL A 57 2.68 1.04 7.97
CA VAL A 57 1.63 0.71 8.94
C VAL A 57 1.13 -0.71 8.70
N VAL A 58 0.73 -1.05 7.47
CA VAL A 58 0.22 -2.39 7.16
C VAL A 58 1.29 -3.45 7.40
N ALA A 59 2.54 -3.23 6.96
CA ALA A 59 3.64 -4.14 7.17
C ALA A 59 3.96 -4.35 8.65
N THR A 60 3.95 -3.28 9.45
CA THR A 60 4.21 -3.36 10.89
C THR A 60 3.07 -4.08 11.61
N LEU A 61 1.81 -3.83 11.21
CA LEU A 61 0.66 -4.55 11.74
C LEU A 61 0.74 -6.04 11.41
N LEU A 62 1.12 -6.39 10.18
CA LEU A 62 1.31 -7.78 9.77
C LEU A 62 2.45 -8.44 10.55
N LEU A 63 3.57 -7.75 10.74
CA LEU A 63 4.67 -8.22 11.58
C LEU A 63 4.25 -8.41 13.04
N SER A 64 3.39 -7.54 13.57
CA SER A 64 2.89 -7.64 14.95
C SER A 64 1.88 -8.78 15.13
N VAL A 65 1.15 -9.13 14.07
CA VAL A 65 0.13 -10.20 14.09
C VAL A 65 0.74 -11.57 13.78
N ASN A 66 1.87 -11.60 13.08
CA ASN A 66 2.60 -12.82 12.70
C ASN A 66 3.62 -13.24 13.76
#